data_AF-A0A2M6ZUW9-F1
#
_entry.id   AF-A0A2M6ZUW9-F1
#
_cell.length_a   1.000
_cell.length_b   1.000
_cell.length_c   1.000
_cell.angle_alpha   90.00
_cell.angle_beta   90.00
_cell.angle_gamma   90.00
#
_symmetry.space_group_name_H-M   'P 1'
#
loop_
_entity.id
_entity.type
_entity.pdbx_description
1 polymer ?
#
loop_
_entity_poly.entity_id
_entity_poly.type
_entity_poly.pdbx_seq_one_letter_code
_entity_poly.pdbx_strand_id
1 'polypeptide(L)' 'MRKAFSLILVLLFVSLICIPGTSGESNKVLVNMQIGNKMAYVNGVPVSLDVPPQIIKGRTLVP' A
#
# COMPACT_ATOMS: atom_id res chain seq x y z
N MET A 1 -32.86 -9.54 -27.75
CA MET A 1 -31.71 -10.47 -27.71
C MET A 1 -30.40 -9.88 -28.23
N ARG A 2 -30.39 -9.19 -29.39
CA ARG A 2 -29.14 -8.71 -30.04
C ARG A 2 -28.31 -7.70 -29.22
N LYS A 3 -28.95 -6.80 -28.46
CA LYS A 3 -28.24 -5.78 -27.65
C LYS A 3 -27.69 -6.32 -26.32
N ALA A 4 -28.36 -7.30 -25.71
CA ALA A 4 -27.91 -7.93 -24.47
C ALA A 4 -26.64 -8.77 -24.70
N PHE A 5 -26.55 -9.46 -25.84
CA PHE A 5 -25.37 -10.24 -26.21
C PHE A 5 -24.15 -9.35 -26.48
N SER A 6 -24.37 -8.20 -27.12
CA SER A 6 -23.31 -7.20 -27.35
C SER A 6 -22.79 -6.59 -26.04
N LEU A 7 -23.66 -6.35 -25.05
CA LEU A 7 -23.26 -5.77 -23.77
C LEU A 7 -22.44 -6.77 -22.93
N ILE A 8 -22.84 -8.04 -22.93
CA ILE A 8 -22.12 -9.12 -22.26
C ILE A 8 -20.74 -9.35 -22.90
N LEU A 9 -20.65 -9.28 -24.23
CA LEU A 9 -19.38 -9.40 -24.95
C LEU A 9 -18.44 -8.22 -24.65
N VAL A 10 -18.96 -7.00 -24.57
CA VAL A 10 -18.16 -5.80 -24.22
C VAL A 10 -17.67 -5.86 -22.78
N LEU A 11 -18.50 -6.33 -21.84
CA LEU A 11 -18.09 -6.50 -20.43
C LEU A 11 -17.00 -7.57 -20.27
N LEU A 12 -17.07 -8.67 -21.03
CA LEU A 12 -16.01 -9.68 -21.08
C LEU A 12 -14.70 -9.10 -21.65
N PHE A 13 -14.77 -8.35 -22.74
CA PHE A 13 -13.58 -7.74 -23.34
C PHE A 13 -12.92 -6.66 -22.46
N VAL A 14 -13.72 -5.87 -21.73
CA VAL A 14 -13.21 -4.83 -20.82
C VAL A 14 -12.39 -5.44 -19.68
N SER A 15 -12.75 -6.63 -19.18
CA SER A 15 -11.96 -7.33 -18.15
C SER A 15 -10.63 -7.92 -18.65
N LEU A 16 -10.47 -8.15 -19.96
CA LEU A 16 -9.21 -8.61 -20.56
C LEU A 16 -8.26 -7.45 -20.91
N ILE A 17 -8.80 -6.27 -21.22
CA ILE A 17 -8.00 -5.10 -21.64
C ILE A 17 -7.44 -4.33 -20.43
N CYS A 18 -8.05 -4.46 -19.25
CA CYS A 18 -7.62 -3.80 -18.01
C CYS A 18 -6.97 -4.78 -17.04
N ILE A 19 -5.88 -5.45 -17.45
CA ILE A 19 -4.89 -5.93 -16.49
C ILE A 19 -3.77 -4.89 -16.52
N PRO A 20 -3.75 -3.90 -15.59
CA PRO A 20 -2.58 -3.06 -15.45
C PRO A 20 -1.40 -3.98 -15.18
N GLY A 21 -0.44 -4.02 -16.11
CA GLY A 21 0.73 -4.87 -16.02
C GLY A 21 1.39 -4.67 -14.65
N THR A 22 1.47 -5.74 -13.87
CA THR A 22 2.22 -5.78 -12.62
C THR A 22 3.70 -5.77 -12.98
N SER A 23 4.22 -4.60 -13.33
CA SER A 23 5.64 -4.37 -13.54
C SER A 23 6.33 -4.56 -12.20
N GLY A 24 6.96 -5.73 -12.00
CA GLY A 24 7.92 -6.03 -10.93
C GLY A 24 7.56 -5.47 -9.56
N GLU A 25 6.78 -6.21 -8.77
CA GLU A 25 6.53 -5.87 -7.38
C GLU A 25 7.82 -6.09 -6.57
N SER A 26 8.69 -5.07 -6.56
CA SER A 26 9.68 -4.94 -5.49
C SER A 26 8.91 -4.94 -4.20
N ASN A 27 9.13 -5.92 -3.31
CA ASN A 27 8.47 -6.01 -2.01
C ASN A 27 8.73 -4.71 -1.24
N LYS A 28 7.80 -3.76 -1.37
CA LYS A 28 7.93 -2.39 -0.87
C LYS A 28 7.22 -2.32 0.46
N VAL A 29 8.01 -2.21 1.52
CA VAL A 29 7.48 -1.99 2.86
C VAL A 29 7.46 -0.48 3.12
N LEU A 30 6.28 0.06 3.41
CA LEU A 30 6.11 1.44 3.85
C LEU A 30 6.04 1.48 5.37
N VAL A 31 6.93 2.26 5.97
CA VAL A 31 6.99 2.43 7.43
C VAL A 31 6.80 3.91 7.75
N ASN A 32 5.73 4.22 8.48
CA ASN A 32 5.40 5.58 8.93
C ASN A 32 5.58 5.66 10.45
N MET A 33 6.37 6.62 10.90
CA MET A 33 6.70 6.82 12.31
C MET A 33 6.74 8.32 12.61
N GLN A 34 6.32 8.70 13.82
CA GLN A 34 6.35 10.09 14.29
C GLN A 34 7.26 10.19 15.53
N ILE A 35 8.11 11.23 15.56
CA ILE A 35 8.99 11.50 16.71
C ILE A 35 8.15 11.67 17.99
N GLY A 36 8.55 10.97 19.05
CA GLY A 36 7.85 11.00 20.35
C GLY A 36 6.55 10.18 20.40
N ASN A 37 6.11 9.56 19.31
CA ASN A 37 4.93 8.70 19.28
C ASN A 37 5.34 7.22 19.27
N LYS A 38 4.74 6.41 20.15
CA LYS A 38 4.96 4.96 20.19
C LYS A 38 4.19 4.21 19.09
N MET A 39 3.20 4.84 18.47
CA MET A 39 2.42 4.24 17.39
C MET A 39 3.13 4.48 16.06
N ALA A 40 3.58 3.39 15.43
CA ALA A 40 4.06 3.36 14.06
C ALA A 40 3.02 2.71 13.15
N TYR A 41 3.20 2.80 11.83
CA TYR A 41 2.40 2.09 10.86
C TYR A 41 3.29 1.36 9.87
N VAL A 42 3.06 0.06 9.68
CA VAL A 42 3.73 -0.77 8.68
C VAL A 42 2.69 -1.16 7.65
N ASN A 43 2.86 -0.69 6.40
CA ASN A 43 1.86 -0.84 5.34
C ASN A 43 0.45 -0.38 5.77
N GLY A 44 0.39 0.70 6.56
CA GLY A 44 -0.87 1.25 7.11
C GLY A 44 -1.43 0.50 8.33
N VAL A 45 -0.83 -0.62 8.74
CA VAL A 45 -1.23 -1.37 9.95
C VAL A 45 -0.55 -0.76 11.18
N PRO A 46 -1.29 -0.37 12.23
CA PRO A 46 -0.70 0.22 13.42
C PRO A 46 0.13 -0.82 14.20
N VAL A 47 1.31 -0.40 14.64
CA VAL A 47 2.26 -1.19 15.43
C VAL A 47 2.71 -0.36 16.62
N SER A 48 2.62 -0.91 17.83
CA SER A 48 3.13 -0.27 19.04
C SER A 48 4.62 -0.57 19.19
N LEU A 49 5.42 0.48 19.36
CA LEU A 49 6.85 0.41 19.65
C LEU A 49 7.08 0.44 21.16
N ASP A 50 8.12 -0.24 21.64
CA ASP A 50 8.52 -0.20 23.05
C ASP A 50 9.00 1.22 23.43
N VAL A 51 9.80 1.82 22.55
CA VAL A 51 10.38 3.16 22.68
C VAL A 51 9.99 3.99 21.45
N PRO A 52 9.51 5.24 21.61
CA PRO A 52 9.19 6.09 20.46
C PRO A 52 10.47 6.49 19.70
N PRO A 53 10.39 6.83 18.41
CA PRO A 53 11.51 7.46 17.70
C PRO A 53 11.95 8.75 18.39
N GLN A 54 13.26 8.94 18.57
CA GLN A 54 13.83 10.06 19.30
C GLN A 54 14.94 10.75 18.51
N ILE A 55 15.12 12.06 18.74
CA ILE A 55 16.26 12.80 18.19
C ILE A 55 17.35 12.88 19.25
N ILE A 56 18.48 12.20 19.03
CA ILE A 56 19.64 12.22 19.92
C ILE A 56 20.84 12.75 19.13
N LYS A 57 21.48 13.82 19.64
CA LYS A 57 22.61 14.49 18.97
C LYS A 57 22.31 14.85 17.50
N GLY A 58 21.07 15.26 17.20
CA GLY A 58 20.64 15.64 15.86
C GLY A 58 20.33 14.49 14.90
N ARG A 59 20.29 13.23 15.38
CA ARG A 59 19.94 12.06 14.57
C ARG A 59 18.67 11.39 15.10
N THR A 60 17.85 10.88 14.20
CA THR A 60 16.70 10.04 14.57
C THR A 60 17.17 8.64 14.92
N LEU A 61 16.90 8.19 16.14
CA LEU A 61 17.06 6.82 16.59
C LEU A 61 15.69 6.16 16.70
N VAL A 62 15.59 4.94 16.17
CA VAL A 62 14.40 4.09 16.16
C VAL A 62 14.81 2.76 16.82
N PRO A 63 13.98 2.18 17.70
CA PRO A 63 14.27 0.88 18.34
C PRO A 63 14.39 -0.27 17.33
#